data_AF-A0A223D3L4-F1
#
_entry.id   AF-A0A223D3L4-F1
#
_cell.length_a   1.000
_cell.length_b   1.000
_cell.length_c   1.000
_cell.angle_alpha   90.00
_cell.angle_beta   90.00
_cell.angle_gamma   90.00
#
_symmetry.space_group_name_H-M   'P 1'
#
loop_
_entity.id
_entity.type
_entity.pdbx_description
1 polymer ?
#
loop_
_entity_poly.entity_id
_entity_poly.type
_entity_poly.pdbx_seq_one_letter_code
_entity_poly.pdbx_strand_id
1 'polypeptide(L)' 'MSVDVEELDSMGVKEIQALAKQLRIHPSYKVGGLRVRKNKAELLRDIRRQVVSNGSTDAQ' A
#
# COMPACT_ATOMS: atom_id res chain seq x y z
N MET A 1 8.83 -11.31 5.57
CA MET A 1 7.39 -11.56 5.44
C MET A 1 7.05 -11.39 3.97
N SER A 2 6.81 -12.50 3.27
CA SER A 2 6.26 -12.47 1.92
C SER A 2 4.79 -12.13 2.06
N VAL A 3 4.35 -11.00 1.51
CA VAL A 3 2.93 -10.62 1.51
C VAL A 3 2.33 -11.13 0.22
N ASP A 4 1.47 -12.15 0.31
CA ASP A 4 0.81 -12.72 -0.86
C ASP A 4 -0.25 -11.74 -1.38
N VAL A 5 -0.16 -11.41 -2.68
CA VAL A 5 -0.99 -10.36 -3.30
C VAL A 5 -2.49 -10.73 -3.26
N GLU A 6 -2.80 -12.03 -3.26
CA GLU A 6 -4.17 -12.55 -3.14
C GLU A 6 -4.77 -12.34 -1.74
N GLU A 7 -3.94 -12.35 -0.70
CA GLU A 7 -4.39 -12.12 0.69
C GLU A 7 -4.75 -10.64 0.92
N LEU A 8 -4.20 -9.72 0.13
CA LEU A 8 -4.47 -8.28 0.29
C LEU A 8 -5.94 -7.89 0.09
N ASP A 9 -6.67 -8.58 -0.80
CA ASP A 9 -8.07 -8.22 -1.08
C ASP A 9 -9.02 -8.62 0.06
N SER A 10 -8.69 -9.68 0.80
CA SER A 10 -9.48 -10.15 1.94
C SER A 10 -9.27 -9.30 3.19
N MET A 11 -8.15 -8.56 3.27
CA MET A 11 -7.85 -7.69 4.42
C MET A 11 -8.88 -6.57 4.61
N GLY A 12 -9.25 -6.34 5.86
CA GLY A 12 -10.09 -5.22 6.28
C GLY A 12 -9.40 -3.87 6.16
N VAL A 13 -10.17 -2.78 6.28
CA VAL A 13 -9.64 -1.40 6.16
C VAL A 13 -8.54 -1.11 7.20
N LYS A 14 -8.71 -1.60 8.44
CA LYS A 14 -7.73 -1.38 9.52
C LYS A 14 -6.40 -2.10 9.23
N GLU A 15 -6.47 -3.30 8.70
CA GLU A 15 -5.31 -4.12 8.37
C GLU A 15 -4.54 -3.49 7.20
N ILE A 16 -5.25 -3.02 6.17
CA ILE A 16 -4.65 -2.28 5.05
C ILE A 16 -3.98 -0.98 5.52
N GLN A 17 -4.57 -0.26 6.46
CA GLN A 17 -3.93 0.93 7.04
C GLN A 17 -2.68 0.59 7.85
N ALA A 18 -2.72 -0.49 8.63
CA ALA A 18 -1.57 -0.96 9.40
C ALA A 18 -0.43 -1.39 8.47
N LEU A 19 -0.74 -2.15 7.41
CA LEU A 19 0.24 -2.58 6.42
C LEU A 19 0.83 -1.39 5.64
N ALA A 20 -0.01 -0.44 5.21
CA ALA A 20 0.47 0.79 4.58
C ALA A 20 1.46 1.56 5.49
N LYS A 21 1.17 1.62 6.81
CA LYS A 21 2.08 2.24 7.78
C LYS A 21 3.40 1.49 7.90
N GLN A 22 3.38 0.15 7.95
CA GLN A 22 4.58 -0.69 7.99
C GLN A 22 5.45 -0.50 6.74
N LEU A 23 4.82 -0.41 5.56
CA LEU A 23 5.47 -0.17 4.28
C LEU A 23 5.82 1.30 4.04
N ARG A 24 5.63 2.19 5.04
CA ARG A 24 5.88 3.64 4.94
C ARG A 24 5.13 4.33 3.79
N ILE A 25 3.98 3.80 3.40
CA ILE A 25 3.10 4.40 2.40
C ILE A 25 2.32 5.53 3.06
N HIS A 26 2.44 6.74 2.50
CA HIS A 26 1.75 7.91 3.03
C HIS A 26 0.22 7.77 2.90
N PRO A 27 -0.56 8.05 3.97
CA PRO A 27 -2.02 7.88 3.99
C PRO A 27 -2.77 9.01 3.26
N SER A 28 -2.07 9.89 2.57
CA SER A 28 -2.65 11.02 1.83
C SER A 28 -1.81 11.33 0.60
N TYR A 29 -2.41 12.06 -0.33
CA TYR A 29 -1.73 12.66 -1.47
C TYR A 29 -2.12 14.14 -1.59
N LYS A 30 -1.37 14.90 -2.41
CA LYS A 30 -1.66 16.31 -2.68
C LYS A 30 -2.22 16.48 -4.08
N VAL A 31 -3.30 17.24 -4.23
CA VAL A 31 -3.86 17.68 -5.52
C VAL A 31 -4.21 19.15 -5.41
N GLY A 32 -3.64 20.00 -6.27
CA GLY A 32 -3.96 21.43 -6.29
C GLY A 32 -3.77 22.15 -4.94
N GLY A 33 -2.78 21.76 -4.14
CA GLY A 33 -2.55 22.32 -2.80
C GLY A 33 -3.40 21.70 -1.68
N LEU A 34 -4.46 20.95 -2.01
CA LEU A 34 -5.27 20.21 -1.04
C LEU A 34 -4.62 18.85 -0.71
N ARG A 35 -4.64 18.49 0.58
CA ARG A 35 -4.24 17.15 1.04
C ARG A 35 -5.48 16.26 1.16
N VAL A 36 -5.54 15.21 0.34
CA VAL A 36 -6.65 14.24 0.30
C VAL A 36 -6.21 12.95 0.98
N ARG A 37 -7.04 12.42 1.88
CA ARG A 37 -6.78 11.14 2.56
C ARG A 37 -7.11 9.99 1.62
N LYS A 38 -6.22 8.99 1.57
CA LYS A 38 -6.41 7.79 0.76
C LYS A 38 -7.51 6.88 1.34
N ASN A 39 -8.34 6.34 0.46
CA ASN A 39 -9.29 5.29 0.78
C ASN A 39 -8.62 3.89 0.74
N LYS A 40 -9.37 2.83 1.08
CA LYS A 40 -8.86 1.44 1.10
C LYS A 40 -8.27 1.04 -0.27
N ALA A 41 -8.96 1.33 -1.37
CA ALA A 41 -8.56 0.93 -2.71
C ALA A 41 -7.26 1.63 -3.16
N GLU A 42 -7.12 2.92 -2.85
CA GLU A 42 -5.89 3.68 -3.12
C GLU A 42 -4.70 3.13 -2.32
N LEU A 43 -4.90 2.82 -1.04
CA LEU A 43 -3.86 2.18 -0.21
C LEU A 43 -3.48 0.79 -0.74
N LEU A 44 -4.47 -0.03 -1.09
CA LEU A 44 -4.24 -1.35 -1.69
C LEU A 44 -3.40 -1.27 -2.96
N ARG A 45 -3.74 -0.33 -3.86
CA ARG A 45 -2.99 -0.12 -5.10
C ARG A 45 -1.53 0.24 -4.84
N ASP A 46 -1.26 1.06 -3.83
CA ASP A 46 0.10 1.45 -3.47
C ASP A 46 0.88 0.32 -2.82
N ILE A 47 0.23 -0.46 -1.94
CA ILE A 47 0.81 -1.66 -1.32
C ILE A 47 1.21 -2.67 -2.41
N ARG A 48 0.32 -2.96 -3.36
CA ARG A 48 0.61 -3.87 -4.48
C ARG A 48 1.82 -3.41 -5.29
N ARG A 49 1.88 -2.12 -5.62
CA ARG A 49 3.03 -1.56 -6.35
C ARG A 49 4.34 -1.72 -5.57
N GLN A 50 4.32 -1.45 -4.27
CA GLN A 50 5.48 -1.59 -3.39
C GLN A 50 5.95 -3.05 -3.32
N VAL A 51 5.02 -3.99 -3.12
CA VAL A 51 5.33 -5.42 -2.97
C VAL A 51 5.91 -6.00 -4.27
N VAL A 52 5.30 -5.67 -5.42
CA VAL A 52 5.82 -6.08 -6.74
C VAL A 52 7.20 -5.48 -7.01
N SER A 53 7.40 -4.20 -6.71
CA SER A 53 8.70 -3.55 -6.86
C SER A 53 9.77 -4.21 -5.96
N ASN A 54 9.45 -4.52 -4.71
CA ASN A 54 10.39 -5.13 -3.78
C ASN A 54 10.74 -6.58 -4.16
N GLY A 55 9.80 -7.33 -4.75
CA GLY A 55 10.08 -8.66 -5.31
C GLY A 55 11.00 -8.64 -6.54
N SER A 56 11.24 -7.45 -7.12
CA SER A 56 12.14 -7.26 -8.27
C SER A 56 13.55 -6.82 -7.86
N THR A 57 13.75 -6.41 -6.60
CA THR A 57 15.01 -5.79 -6.13
C THR A 57 16.01 -6.78 -5.52
N ASP A 58 15.62 -8.04 -5.28
CA ASP A 58 16.51 -9.09 -4.74
C ASP A 58 17.22 -9.92 -5.85
N ALA A 59 17.23 -9.44 -7.09
CA ALA A 59 17.81 -10.14 -8.25
C ALA A 59 19.00 -9.42 -8.92
N GLN A 60 19.70 -8.51 -8.24
CA GLN A 60 20.95 -7.89 -8.74
C GLN A 60 22.11 -8.01 -7.77
#